data_AF-A0A4Q6DZK6-F1
#
_entry.id   AF-A0A4Q6DZK6-F1
#
_cell.length_a   1.000
_cell.length_b   1.000
_cell.length_c   1.000
_cell.angle_alpha   90.00
_cell.angle_beta   90.00
_cell.angle_gamma   90.00
#
_symmetry.space_group_name_H-M   'P 1'
#
loop_
_entity.id
_entity.type
_entity.pdbx_description
1 polymer ?
#
loop_
_entity_poly.entity_id
_entity_poly.type
_entity_poly.pdbx_seq_one_letter_code
_entity_poly.pdbx_strand_id
1 'polypeptide(L)'
;KVRNSVLTSPGGRVDNCDFDGAFTNNYVKGKGLVDENSAIKIYNFKGSYHEIPFTIDTALIVDLIKPIATSTFKSKFELSKLNPILGGEPLKFINGTANLNLKCRADIVDFQLNKPMLAGIISVSKADMIYVPRNLPLNNTSLSLNFTGDDLLLNNINLQSGHSIVRMNGRVNNFLNLFYNDPEKILLTWNIHSPQMYLGEFLGVLNARNNTKRVRHRGKKSDFSEQLNTAFEKGSAQMHLRADKVYYRKFLATAATADVLFGNNGLTLKNVSVKHAGGSLKLNGHILQKGKYNNFAINSVVSNVDISHFMYSFNNFGLTSLTSKNLKGFLSSKANVTGNITNTGDLVPRSVNGTVVINLKKGELLSFAPIKSVGKFAFPFRDLDNITFSNLDGQFDLKGEKIIIHPMQINSSVLNLDMSGIYSLTTGTNIAIDVPLRNPKKDAEITDKEEREKRRMKGIVIHLAAVDGDNGKVKIKLNRNRKKDDDKI
;
A
#
# COMPACT_ATOMS: atom_id res chain seq x y z
N LYS A 1 -16.66 52.05 -18.09
CA LYS A 1 -17.41 50.77 -18.01
C LYS A 1 -16.97 49.90 -19.18
N VAL A 2 -16.70 48.61 -18.97
CA VAL A 2 -16.30 47.65 -20.02
C VAL A 2 -17.38 46.58 -20.12
N ARG A 3 -17.85 46.26 -21.32
CA ARG A 3 -18.91 45.28 -21.57
C ARG A 3 -18.61 44.47 -22.84
N ASN A 4 -19.00 43.20 -22.84
CA ASN A 4 -18.84 42.23 -23.93
C ASN A 4 -17.47 42.32 -24.62
N SER A 5 -16.42 42.44 -23.81
CA SER A 5 -15.07 42.70 -24.28
C SER A 5 -14.16 41.49 -24.09
N VAL A 6 -12.96 41.57 -24.65
CA VAL A 6 -11.89 40.61 -24.44
C VAL A 6 -10.79 41.31 -23.66
N LEU A 7 -10.42 40.76 -22.50
CA LEU A 7 -9.29 41.24 -21.72
C LEU A 7 -8.09 40.32 -21.98
N THR A 8 -6.96 40.91 -22.39
CA THR A 8 -5.70 40.19 -22.59
C THR A 8 -4.65 40.71 -21.62
N SER A 9 -3.95 39.79 -20.97
CA SER A 9 -2.85 40.09 -20.03
C SER A 9 -1.72 39.08 -20.23
N PRO A 10 -0.52 39.30 -19.67
CA PRO A 10 0.53 38.28 -19.60
C PRO A 10 0.05 36.98 -18.93
N GLY A 11 -0.90 37.08 -17.98
CA GLY A 11 -1.53 35.94 -17.30
C GLY A 11 -2.59 35.18 -18.11
N GLY A 12 -2.95 35.68 -19.30
CA GLY A 12 -3.88 35.02 -20.22
C GLY A 12 -5.02 35.90 -20.71
N ARG A 13 -5.99 35.25 -21.36
CA ARG A 13 -7.12 35.87 -22.04
C ARG A 13 -8.43 35.56 -21.33
N VAL A 14 -9.22 36.59 -21.07
CA VAL A 14 -10.58 36.49 -20.53
C VAL A 14 -11.57 36.96 -21.59
N ASP A 15 -12.47 36.07 -21.99
CA ASP A 15 -13.55 36.35 -22.93
C ASP A 15 -14.83 36.78 -22.18
N ASN A 16 -15.77 37.39 -22.90
CA ASN A 16 -17.07 37.85 -22.38
C ASN A 16 -16.94 38.73 -21.11
N CYS A 17 -15.95 39.63 -21.13
CA CYS A 17 -15.52 40.43 -20.00
C CYS A 17 -16.43 41.65 -19.80
N ASP A 18 -17.03 41.74 -18.61
CA ASP A 18 -17.82 42.88 -18.15
C ASP A 18 -17.30 43.35 -16.79
N PHE A 19 -17.00 44.65 -16.62
CA PHE A 19 -16.68 45.25 -15.32
C PHE A 19 -16.80 46.77 -15.31
N ASP A 20 -16.86 47.37 -14.12
CA ASP A 20 -16.77 48.81 -13.91
C ASP A 20 -15.46 49.18 -13.20
N GLY A 21 -14.61 49.95 -13.87
CA GLY A 21 -13.33 50.40 -13.33
C GLY A 21 -13.40 51.80 -12.73
N ALA A 22 -12.66 52.04 -11.67
CA ALA A 22 -12.43 53.36 -11.06
C ALA A 22 -10.99 53.48 -10.57
N PHE A 23 -10.46 54.70 -10.59
CA PHE A 23 -9.13 55.04 -10.07
C PHE A 23 -9.25 56.07 -8.94
N THR A 24 -8.37 55.98 -7.94
CA THR A 24 -8.19 57.02 -6.92
C THR A 24 -6.73 57.07 -6.49
N ASN A 25 -6.19 58.26 -6.27
CA ASN A 25 -4.89 58.49 -5.65
C ASN A 25 -5.00 58.84 -4.15
N ASN A 26 -6.18 58.68 -3.56
CA ASN A 26 -6.47 58.93 -2.14
C ASN A 26 -7.15 57.71 -1.52
N TYR A 27 -6.53 56.53 -1.65
CA TYR A 27 -7.12 55.28 -1.19
C TYR A 27 -7.33 55.25 0.32
N VAL A 28 -6.30 55.65 1.07
CA VAL A 28 -6.34 55.84 2.52
C VAL A 28 -6.37 57.35 2.82
N LYS A 29 -7.46 57.80 3.44
CA LYS A 29 -7.63 59.20 3.82
C LYS A 29 -6.49 59.65 4.73
N GLY A 30 -5.89 60.80 4.41
CA GLY A 30 -4.80 61.41 5.19
C GLY A 30 -3.39 60.95 4.83
N LYS A 31 -3.22 60.04 3.86
CA LYS A 31 -1.89 59.59 3.39
C LYS A 31 -1.36 60.32 2.14
N GLY A 32 -1.98 61.44 1.76
CA GLY A 32 -1.58 62.24 0.59
C GLY A 32 -2.06 61.66 -0.74
N LEU A 33 -1.82 62.41 -1.82
CA LEU A 33 -2.18 62.06 -3.19
C LEU A 33 -0.96 61.51 -3.95
N VAL A 34 -0.55 60.28 -3.63
CA VAL A 34 0.71 59.67 -4.11
C VAL A 34 0.48 58.26 -4.67
N ASP A 35 1.45 57.71 -5.41
CA ASP A 35 1.34 56.40 -6.07
C ASP A 35 1.21 55.26 -5.05
N GLU A 36 1.89 55.34 -3.92
CA GLU A 36 1.78 54.39 -2.80
C GLU A 36 0.38 54.41 -2.16
N ASN A 37 -0.35 55.53 -2.28
CA ASN A 37 -1.73 55.69 -1.79
C ASN A 37 -2.77 55.62 -2.92
N SER A 38 -2.38 55.08 -4.08
CA SER A 38 -3.27 54.91 -5.22
C SER A 38 -3.93 53.53 -5.25
N ALA A 39 -5.13 53.48 -5.83
CA ALA A 39 -5.88 52.25 -6.01
C ALA A 39 -6.67 52.24 -7.33
N ILE A 40 -6.62 51.11 -8.03
CA ILE A 40 -7.51 50.76 -9.13
C ILE A 40 -8.57 49.81 -8.57
N LYS A 41 -9.84 50.17 -8.72
CA LYS A 41 -10.99 49.40 -8.25
C LYS A 41 -11.74 48.86 -9.46
N ILE A 42 -12.05 47.56 -9.43
CA ILE A 42 -12.79 46.87 -10.46
C ILE A 42 -14.02 46.25 -9.81
N TYR A 43 -15.22 46.65 -10.22
CA TYR A 43 -16.49 46.20 -9.66
C TYR A 43 -17.24 45.31 -10.64
N ASN A 44 -18.00 44.36 -10.08
CA ASN A 44 -18.89 43.46 -10.81
C ASN A 44 -18.19 42.77 -11.99
N PHE A 45 -16.94 42.36 -11.78
CA PHE A 45 -16.14 41.77 -12.84
C PHE A 45 -16.58 40.33 -13.07
N LYS A 46 -17.11 40.06 -14.27
CA LYS A 46 -17.42 38.72 -14.74
C LYS A 46 -16.76 38.48 -16.10
N GLY A 47 -16.47 37.22 -16.37
CA GLY A 47 -15.88 36.79 -17.62
C GLY A 47 -15.70 35.29 -17.67
N SER A 48 -15.04 34.81 -18.72
CA SER A 48 -14.74 33.40 -18.93
C SER A 48 -13.27 33.21 -19.25
N TYR A 49 -12.58 32.35 -18.50
CA TYR A 49 -11.19 31.96 -18.74
C TYR A 49 -11.15 30.49 -19.16
N HIS A 50 -10.73 30.20 -20.39
CA HIS A 50 -10.81 28.83 -20.96
C HIS A 50 -12.21 28.19 -20.77
N GLU A 51 -13.27 28.93 -21.13
CA GLU A 51 -14.67 28.51 -20.96
C GLU A 51 -15.15 28.34 -19.51
N ILE A 52 -14.32 28.63 -18.52
CA ILE A 52 -14.68 28.60 -17.10
C ILE A 52 -15.20 29.99 -16.72
N PRO A 53 -16.51 30.14 -16.41
CA PRO A 53 -17.08 31.41 -16.02
C PRO A 53 -16.63 31.78 -14.61
N PHE A 54 -16.35 33.05 -14.35
CA PHE A 54 -16.07 33.54 -13.01
C PHE A 54 -16.78 34.86 -12.74
N THR A 55 -16.96 35.17 -11.46
CA THR A 55 -17.43 36.46 -10.97
C THR A 55 -16.58 36.95 -9.82
N ILE A 56 -16.45 38.28 -9.73
CA ILE A 56 -15.73 39.01 -8.69
C ILE A 56 -16.56 40.26 -8.38
N ASP A 57 -17.04 40.35 -7.14
CA ASP A 57 -17.85 41.50 -6.72
C ASP A 57 -16.98 42.78 -6.71
N THR A 58 -15.75 42.68 -6.17
CA THR A 58 -14.75 43.75 -6.17
C THR A 58 -13.33 43.17 -6.23
N ALA A 59 -12.51 43.72 -7.13
CA ALA A 59 -11.07 43.56 -7.12
C ALA A 59 -10.39 44.92 -6.91
N LEU A 60 -9.27 44.92 -6.19
CA LEU A 60 -8.47 46.09 -5.90
C LEU A 60 -7.03 45.82 -6.30
N ILE A 61 -6.41 46.79 -6.95
CA ILE A 61 -4.94 46.89 -7.08
C ILE A 61 -4.55 48.15 -6.33
N VAL A 62 -3.74 48.02 -5.29
CA VAL A 62 -3.31 49.13 -4.41
C VAL A 62 -1.80 49.27 -4.45
N ASP A 63 -1.29 50.47 -4.12
CA ASP A 63 0.15 50.80 -4.08
C ASP A 63 0.81 50.65 -5.46
N LEU A 64 0.74 51.67 -6.32
CA LEU A 64 1.23 51.55 -7.70
C LEU A 64 2.77 51.45 -7.81
N ILE A 65 3.51 51.62 -6.71
CA ILE A 65 4.96 51.39 -6.63
C ILE A 65 5.25 49.92 -6.29
N LYS A 66 4.48 49.32 -5.37
CA LYS A 66 4.54 47.89 -5.01
C LYS A 66 3.15 47.28 -5.11
N PRO A 67 2.65 47.01 -6.34
CA PRO A 67 1.24 46.76 -6.54
C PRO A 67 0.80 45.45 -5.91
N ILE A 68 -0.30 45.51 -5.16
CA ILE A 68 -0.91 44.34 -4.53
C ILE A 68 -2.33 44.18 -5.06
N ALA A 69 -2.61 43.03 -5.67
CA ALA A 69 -3.94 42.63 -6.09
C ALA A 69 -4.69 41.93 -4.96
N THR A 70 -5.95 42.30 -4.73
CA THR A 70 -6.87 41.57 -3.84
C THR A 70 -8.24 41.41 -4.46
N SER A 71 -8.84 40.23 -4.32
CA SER A 71 -10.19 39.95 -4.84
C SER A 71 -10.81 38.71 -4.19
N THR A 72 -12.11 38.50 -4.42
CA THR A 72 -12.79 37.23 -4.13
C THR A 72 -13.35 36.66 -5.43
N PHE A 73 -12.81 35.54 -5.86
CA PHE A 73 -13.21 34.81 -7.05
C PHE A 73 -14.29 33.78 -6.71
N LYS A 74 -15.40 33.83 -7.45
CA LYS A 74 -16.45 32.80 -7.41
C LYS A 74 -16.59 32.17 -8.78
N SER A 75 -16.76 30.86 -8.84
CA SER A 75 -16.96 30.15 -10.11
C SER A 75 -17.63 28.80 -9.87
N LYS A 76 -18.46 28.36 -10.82
CA LYS A 76 -19.07 27.03 -10.87
C LYS A 76 -18.99 26.49 -12.29
N PHE A 77 -18.40 25.32 -12.46
CA PHE A 77 -18.09 24.78 -13.79
C PHE A 77 -17.89 23.25 -13.78
N GLU A 78 -17.91 22.66 -14.97
CA GLU A 78 -17.61 21.25 -15.19
C GLU A 78 -16.11 20.97 -15.12
N LEU A 79 -15.70 19.97 -14.36
CA LEU A 79 -14.28 19.66 -14.13
C LEU A 79 -13.50 19.30 -15.40
N SER A 80 -14.16 18.77 -16.42
CA SER A 80 -13.57 18.47 -17.72
C SER A 80 -12.89 19.69 -18.37
N LYS A 81 -13.37 20.90 -18.08
CA LYS A 81 -12.79 22.17 -18.54
C LYS A 81 -11.41 22.47 -17.97
N LEU A 82 -10.98 21.78 -16.91
CA LEU A 82 -9.61 21.90 -16.39
C LEU A 82 -8.60 21.07 -17.20
N ASN A 83 -9.03 20.08 -17.97
CA ASN A 83 -8.10 19.21 -18.70
C ASN A 83 -7.19 19.97 -19.68
N PRO A 84 -7.68 20.91 -20.51
CA PRO A 84 -6.83 21.70 -21.39
C PRO A 84 -5.85 22.61 -20.64
N ILE A 85 -6.21 23.06 -19.43
CA ILE A 85 -5.42 23.96 -18.59
C ILE A 85 -4.31 23.20 -17.87
N LEU A 86 -4.64 22.03 -17.31
CA LEU A 86 -3.71 21.20 -16.54
C LEU A 86 -2.90 20.25 -17.43
N GLY A 87 -3.29 20.08 -18.70
CA GLY A 87 -2.66 19.15 -19.63
C GLY A 87 -3.04 17.68 -19.40
N GLY A 88 -4.11 17.42 -18.64
CA GLY A 88 -4.61 16.08 -18.32
C GLY A 88 -3.76 15.27 -17.33
N GLU A 89 -2.78 15.88 -16.67
CA GLU A 89 -1.92 15.26 -15.65
C GLU A 89 -1.75 16.20 -14.43
N PRO A 90 -1.64 15.67 -13.20
CA PRO A 90 -1.64 14.24 -12.86
C PRO A 90 -3.06 13.65 -12.81
N LEU A 91 -4.09 14.50 -12.86
CA LEU A 91 -5.50 14.12 -12.86
C LEU A 91 -6.11 14.42 -14.22
N LYS A 92 -6.81 13.44 -14.77
CA LYS A 92 -7.67 13.60 -15.93
C LYS A 92 -9.13 13.53 -15.49
N PHE A 93 -9.88 14.60 -15.66
CA PHE A 93 -11.29 14.68 -15.28
C PHE A 93 -12.19 14.18 -16.40
N ILE A 94 -13.14 13.31 -16.09
CA ILE A 94 -14.13 12.79 -17.04
C ILE A 94 -15.42 13.59 -16.91
N ASN A 95 -15.94 13.72 -15.69
CA ASN A 95 -17.16 14.46 -15.38
C ASN A 95 -17.07 15.08 -13.97
N GLY A 96 -18.18 15.69 -13.53
CA GLY A 96 -18.32 16.31 -12.22
C GLY A 96 -18.27 17.83 -12.26
N THR A 97 -18.60 18.45 -11.13
CA THR A 97 -18.72 19.90 -11.01
C THR A 97 -17.81 20.40 -9.90
N ALA A 98 -17.14 21.52 -10.16
CA ALA A 98 -16.43 22.31 -9.17
C ALA A 98 -17.22 23.58 -8.85
N ASN A 99 -17.21 23.98 -7.58
CA ASN A 99 -17.69 25.27 -7.10
C ASN A 99 -16.60 25.88 -6.22
N LEU A 100 -16.15 27.09 -6.52
CA LEU A 100 -15.09 27.77 -5.78
C LEU A 100 -15.55 29.12 -5.27
N ASN A 101 -15.06 29.47 -4.08
CA ASN A 101 -15.14 30.78 -3.48
C ASN A 101 -13.81 31.06 -2.78
N LEU A 102 -12.94 31.79 -3.47
CA LEU A 102 -11.54 31.98 -3.10
C LEU A 102 -11.22 33.47 -2.99
N LYS A 103 -10.80 33.89 -1.81
CA LYS A 103 -10.10 35.15 -1.59
C LYS A 103 -8.67 34.98 -2.08
N CYS A 104 -8.20 35.94 -2.86
CA CYS A 104 -6.86 35.99 -3.39
C CYS A 104 -6.19 37.30 -2.97
N ARG A 105 -4.92 37.21 -2.57
CA ARG A 105 -4.03 38.35 -2.36
C ARG A 105 -2.68 38.03 -2.98
N ALA A 106 -2.15 38.87 -3.85
CA ALA A 106 -0.86 38.63 -4.49
C ALA A 106 -0.15 39.94 -4.79
N ASP A 107 1.18 39.91 -4.74
CA ASP A 107 2.00 40.99 -5.30
C ASP A 107 1.92 40.91 -6.82
N ILE A 108 1.99 42.06 -7.49
CA ILE A 108 2.09 42.16 -8.94
C ILE A 108 3.53 42.52 -9.28
N VAL A 109 4.23 41.59 -9.94
CA VAL A 109 5.60 41.77 -10.43
C VAL A 109 5.58 41.55 -11.93
N ASP A 110 6.14 42.47 -12.71
CA ASP A 110 6.15 42.42 -14.18
C ASP A 110 4.76 42.17 -14.78
N PHE A 111 3.74 42.83 -14.22
CA PHE A 111 2.33 42.69 -14.60
C PHE A 111 1.73 41.28 -14.41
N GLN A 112 2.35 40.45 -13.56
CA GLN A 112 1.89 39.10 -13.21
C GLN A 112 1.69 38.93 -11.71
N LEU A 113 0.73 38.08 -11.32
CA LEU A 113 0.52 37.73 -9.92
C LEU A 113 1.66 36.83 -9.45
N ASN A 114 2.39 37.28 -8.44
CA ASN A 114 3.50 36.54 -7.84
C ASN A 114 3.02 35.82 -6.56
N LYS A 115 3.16 34.49 -6.52
CA LYS A 115 2.87 33.61 -5.36
C LYS A 115 1.57 33.97 -4.62
N PRO A 116 0.40 33.89 -5.28
CA PRO A 116 -0.85 34.32 -4.70
C PRO A 116 -1.19 33.56 -3.40
N MET A 117 -1.53 34.31 -2.37
CA MET A 117 -2.16 33.77 -1.17
C MET A 117 -3.63 33.48 -1.45
N LEU A 118 -4.07 32.29 -1.06
CA LEU A 118 -5.45 31.84 -1.25
C LEU A 118 -6.10 31.55 0.11
N ALA A 119 -7.36 31.96 0.26
CA ALA A 119 -8.19 31.58 1.39
C ALA A 119 -9.62 31.29 0.94
N GLY A 120 -10.24 30.24 1.44
CA GLY A 120 -11.59 29.84 1.05
C GLY A 120 -11.68 28.40 0.58
N ILE A 121 -12.75 28.08 -0.14
CA ILE A 121 -13.14 26.68 -0.38
C ILE A 121 -13.30 26.40 -1.87
N ILE A 122 -12.82 25.23 -2.29
CA ILE A 122 -13.17 24.58 -3.55
C ILE A 122 -13.92 23.29 -3.21
N SER A 123 -15.14 23.16 -3.70
CA SER A 123 -15.97 21.97 -3.53
C SER A 123 -16.12 21.24 -4.86
N VAL A 124 -15.86 19.95 -4.86
CA VAL A 124 -16.01 19.04 -6.00
C VAL A 124 -17.11 18.04 -5.68
N SER A 125 -18.02 17.84 -6.62
CA SER A 125 -19.15 16.92 -6.48
C SER A 125 -19.31 16.01 -7.68
N LYS A 126 -19.59 14.72 -7.41
CA LYS A 126 -19.94 13.69 -8.40
C LYS A 126 -18.94 13.61 -9.56
N ALA A 127 -17.64 13.58 -9.22
CA ALA A 127 -16.57 13.58 -10.20
C ALA A 127 -16.03 12.17 -10.46
N ASP A 128 -15.91 11.83 -11.73
CA ASP A 128 -15.13 10.70 -12.21
C ASP A 128 -13.80 11.25 -12.78
N MET A 129 -12.69 10.69 -12.34
CA MET A 129 -11.36 11.11 -12.73
C MET A 129 -10.37 9.94 -12.75
N ILE A 130 -9.25 10.13 -13.42
CA ILE A 130 -8.16 9.15 -13.47
C ILE A 130 -6.92 9.81 -12.90
N TYR A 131 -6.30 9.18 -11.90
CA TYR A 131 -4.94 9.51 -11.50
C TYR A 131 -3.98 8.82 -12.47
N VAL A 132 -3.54 9.60 -13.46
CA VAL A 132 -2.83 9.13 -14.65
C VAL A 132 -1.51 8.42 -14.31
N PRO A 133 -0.65 8.92 -13.39
CA PRO A 133 0.62 8.27 -13.08
C PRO A 133 0.51 6.81 -12.65
N ARG A 134 -0.63 6.40 -12.08
CA ARG A 134 -0.88 5.03 -11.59
C ARG A 134 -2.01 4.32 -12.31
N ASN A 135 -2.57 4.92 -13.36
CA ASN A 135 -3.77 4.45 -14.04
C ASN A 135 -4.89 4.06 -13.07
N LEU A 136 -5.13 4.91 -12.07
CA LEU A 136 -6.08 4.64 -10.99
C LEU A 136 -7.39 5.38 -11.26
N PRO A 137 -8.47 4.69 -11.67
CA PRO A 137 -9.77 5.31 -11.83
C PRO A 137 -10.39 5.60 -10.45
N LEU A 138 -10.93 6.80 -10.31
CA LEU A 138 -11.59 7.32 -9.13
C LEU A 138 -12.99 7.81 -9.53
N ASN A 139 -14.00 7.07 -9.12
CA ASN A 139 -15.39 7.29 -9.51
C ASN A 139 -16.20 7.83 -8.33
N ASN A 140 -17.29 8.52 -8.65
CA ASN A 140 -18.23 9.09 -7.67
C ASN A 140 -17.50 9.89 -6.57
N THR A 141 -16.50 10.66 -7.00
CA THR A 141 -15.62 11.40 -6.12
C THR A 141 -16.26 12.72 -5.71
N SER A 142 -16.31 12.98 -4.41
CA SER A 142 -16.63 14.30 -3.86
C SER A 142 -15.54 14.67 -2.86
N LEU A 143 -15.15 15.95 -2.83
CA LEU A 143 -14.15 16.46 -1.90
C LEU A 143 -14.32 17.97 -1.71
N SER A 144 -13.74 18.50 -0.63
CA SER A 144 -13.59 19.94 -0.42
C SER A 144 -12.14 20.27 -0.07
N LEU A 145 -11.58 21.26 -0.75
CA LEU A 145 -10.27 21.84 -0.46
C LEU A 145 -10.51 23.17 0.25
N ASN A 146 -10.04 23.30 1.48
CA ASN A 146 -10.17 24.51 2.28
C ASN A 146 -8.79 25.10 2.55
N PHE A 147 -8.54 26.27 1.99
CA PHE A 147 -7.33 27.06 2.19
C PHE A 147 -7.57 27.97 3.40
N THR A 148 -6.86 27.70 4.50
CA THR A 148 -7.07 28.38 5.78
C THR A 148 -5.75 28.78 6.40
N GLY A 149 -5.49 30.09 6.43
CA GLY A 149 -4.15 30.59 6.78
C GLY A 149 -3.13 30.05 5.79
N ASP A 150 -2.07 29.41 6.29
CA ASP A 150 -1.04 28.81 5.46
C ASP A 150 -1.34 27.34 5.10
N ASP A 151 -2.39 26.75 5.64
CA ASP A 151 -2.67 25.31 5.53
C ASP A 151 -3.71 24.98 4.45
N LEU A 152 -3.61 23.76 3.92
CA LEU A 152 -4.63 23.15 3.07
C LEU A 152 -5.29 21.98 3.81
N LEU A 153 -6.60 22.07 4.03
CA LEU A 153 -7.43 20.98 4.54
C LEU A 153 -8.19 20.33 3.39
N LEU A 154 -8.16 19.01 3.33
CA LEU A 154 -8.90 18.22 2.35
C LEU A 154 -9.97 17.43 3.10
N ASN A 155 -11.23 17.87 3.01
CA ASN A 155 -12.32 17.36 3.82
C ASN A 155 -13.38 16.65 2.97
N ASN A 156 -14.13 15.75 3.62
CA ASN A 156 -15.30 15.07 3.06
C ASN A 156 -14.96 14.31 1.77
N ILE A 157 -13.76 13.72 1.69
CA ILE A 157 -13.40 12.96 0.51
C ILE A 157 -14.13 11.64 0.56
N ASN A 158 -14.96 11.39 -0.44
CA ASN A 158 -15.59 10.11 -0.68
C ASN A 158 -15.28 9.73 -2.12
N LEU A 159 -14.71 8.55 -2.34
CA LEU A 159 -14.41 8.04 -3.67
C LEU A 159 -14.61 6.53 -3.74
N GLN A 160 -14.77 6.05 -4.96
CA GLN A 160 -14.81 4.64 -5.28
C GLN A 160 -13.73 4.30 -6.31
N SER A 161 -12.99 3.22 -6.09
CA SER A 161 -12.13 2.62 -7.12
C SER A 161 -12.52 1.16 -7.21
N GLY A 162 -13.01 0.70 -8.37
CA GLY A 162 -13.59 -0.65 -8.51
C GLY A 162 -14.65 -0.94 -7.44
N HIS A 163 -14.38 -1.91 -6.59
CA HIS A 163 -15.23 -2.33 -5.47
C HIS A 163 -14.88 -1.65 -4.15
N SER A 164 -13.72 -0.99 -4.07
CA SER A 164 -13.27 -0.27 -2.88
C SER A 164 -14.04 1.04 -2.69
N ILE A 165 -14.57 1.23 -1.50
CA ILE A 165 -15.20 2.48 -1.06
C ILE A 165 -14.27 3.14 -0.06
N VAL A 166 -13.81 4.35 -0.35
CA VAL A 166 -12.82 5.05 0.47
C VAL A 166 -13.35 6.39 0.91
N ARG A 167 -13.33 6.61 2.23
CA ARG A 167 -13.63 7.89 2.86
C ARG A 167 -12.36 8.41 3.51
N MET A 168 -12.00 9.66 3.25
CA MET A 168 -10.77 10.21 3.81
C MET A 168 -10.85 11.71 4.07
N ASN A 169 -10.03 12.15 5.02
CA ASN A 169 -9.73 13.56 5.25
C ASN A 169 -8.22 13.71 5.30
N GLY A 170 -7.70 14.86 4.90
CA GLY A 170 -6.28 15.11 4.91
C GLY A 170 -5.91 16.56 5.14
N ARG A 171 -4.61 16.78 5.31
CA ARG A 171 -4.04 18.08 5.60
C ARG A 171 -2.63 18.20 5.06
N VAL A 172 -2.30 19.38 4.56
CA VAL A 172 -0.93 19.82 4.28
C VAL A 172 -0.68 21.10 5.06
N ASN A 173 0.31 21.09 5.94
CA ASN A 173 0.71 22.29 6.66
C ASN A 173 1.52 23.21 5.75
N ASN A 174 1.35 24.52 5.90
CA ASN A 174 2.14 25.52 5.17
C ASN A 174 2.11 25.30 3.63
N PHE A 175 0.97 24.87 3.10
CA PHE A 175 0.80 24.38 1.74
C PHE A 175 1.30 25.36 0.69
N LEU A 176 0.84 26.62 0.72
CA LEU A 176 1.17 27.58 -0.35
C LEU A 176 2.66 27.90 -0.38
N ASN A 177 3.29 28.12 0.77
CA ASN A 177 4.73 28.34 0.85
C ASN A 177 5.51 27.14 0.31
N LEU A 178 5.16 25.91 0.71
CA LEU A 178 5.82 24.71 0.23
C LEU A 178 5.56 24.46 -1.27
N PHE A 179 4.34 24.70 -1.74
CA PHE A 179 3.96 24.57 -3.14
C PHE A 179 4.79 25.48 -4.04
N TYR A 180 5.05 26.73 -3.62
CA TYR A 180 5.82 27.69 -4.40
C TYR A 180 7.33 27.56 -4.26
N ASN A 181 7.84 27.15 -3.09
CA ASN A 181 9.27 27.24 -2.76
C ASN A 181 9.96 25.89 -2.57
N ASP A 182 9.33 24.94 -1.88
CA ASP A 182 9.95 23.69 -1.41
C ASP A 182 8.99 22.47 -1.58
N PRO A 183 8.57 22.11 -2.80
CA PRO A 183 7.55 21.09 -3.02
C PRO A 183 7.92 19.70 -2.49
N GLU A 184 9.21 19.40 -2.34
CA GLU A 184 9.70 18.15 -1.71
C GLU A 184 9.45 18.06 -0.21
N LYS A 185 9.23 19.19 0.47
CA LYS A 185 8.90 19.21 1.90
C LYS A 185 7.39 19.05 2.16
N ILE A 186 6.57 18.98 1.10
CA ILE A 186 5.14 18.71 1.22
C ILE A 186 4.95 17.32 1.84
N LEU A 187 4.30 17.31 3.00
CA LEU A 187 3.81 16.11 3.66
C LEU A 187 2.29 16.17 3.74
N LEU A 188 1.65 15.26 3.00
CA LEU A 188 0.22 15.10 3.00
C LEU A 188 -0.19 14.02 4.01
N THR A 189 -0.87 14.44 5.08
CA THR A 189 -1.36 13.50 6.10
C THR A 189 -2.81 13.13 5.79
N TRP A 190 -3.11 11.84 5.73
CA TRP A 190 -4.41 11.27 5.44
C TRP A 190 -4.93 10.43 6.60
N ASN A 191 -6.20 10.58 6.91
CA ASN A 191 -6.98 9.64 7.71
C ASN A 191 -7.96 8.93 6.77
N ILE A 192 -7.80 7.62 6.60
CA ILE A 192 -8.50 6.82 5.60
C ILE A 192 -9.38 5.79 6.32
N HIS A 193 -10.65 5.77 5.97
CA HIS A 193 -11.60 4.75 6.38
C HIS A 193 -12.23 4.06 5.17
N SER A 194 -12.30 2.73 5.19
CA SER A 194 -12.91 1.95 4.12
C SER A 194 -13.75 0.79 4.66
N PRO A 195 -15.06 0.71 4.35
CA PRO A 195 -15.87 -0.46 4.71
C PRO A 195 -15.37 -1.74 4.01
N GLN A 196 -14.84 -1.60 2.80
CA GLN A 196 -14.22 -2.69 2.06
C GLN A 196 -13.15 -2.14 1.13
N MET A 197 -11.97 -2.77 1.17
CA MET A 197 -10.82 -2.39 0.37
C MET A 197 -10.26 -3.61 -0.36
N TYR A 198 -10.12 -3.50 -1.67
CA TYR A 198 -9.53 -4.52 -2.54
C TYR A 198 -8.13 -4.05 -2.92
N LEU A 199 -7.10 -4.62 -2.29
CA LEU A 199 -5.71 -4.15 -2.47
C LEU A 199 -5.23 -4.29 -3.92
N GLY A 200 -5.83 -5.21 -4.68
CA GLY A 200 -5.55 -5.39 -6.12
C GLY A 200 -5.81 -4.13 -6.95
N GLU A 201 -6.74 -3.27 -6.53
CA GLU A 201 -7.12 -2.05 -7.25
C GLU A 201 -6.08 -0.92 -7.04
N PHE A 202 -5.24 -1.02 -6.01
CA PHE A 202 -4.24 -0.01 -5.65
C PHE A 202 -2.80 -0.44 -5.96
N LEU A 203 -2.61 -1.57 -6.66
CA LEU A 203 -1.28 -2.07 -7.04
C LEU A 203 -0.50 -1.09 -7.91
N GLY A 204 -1.18 -0.17 -8.60
CA GLY A 204 -0.55 0.93 -9.32
C GLY A 204 0.43 1.73 -8.46
N VAL A 205 0.22 1.80 -7.13
CA VAL A 205 1.14 2.45 -6.17
C VAL A 205 2.53 1.82 -6.22
N LEU A 206 2.67 0.53 -6.54
CA LEU A 206 3.93 -0.20 -6.61
C LEU A 206 4.78 0.15 -7.84
N ASN A 207 4.20 0.76 -8.87
CA ASN A 207 4.98 1.24 -10.00
C ASN A 207 6.04 2.24 -9.49
N ALA A 208 7.27 2.20 -10.00
CA ALA A 208 8.18 3.32 -9.78
C ALA A 208 7.51 4.61 -10.26
N ARG A 209 7.74 5.76 -9.61
CA ARG A 209 7.37 7.06 -10.20
C ARG A 209 8.11 7.12 -11.53
N ASN A 210 7.41 6.85 -12.63
CA ASN A 210 8.03 6.97 -13.93
C ASN A 210 8.28 8.46 -14.12
N ASN A 211 9.55 8.86 -14.17
CA ASN A 211 9.94 10.02 -14.95
C ASN A 211 9.69 9.65 -16.42
N THR A 212 8.42 9.50 -16.81
CA THR A 212 8.07 9.44 -18.23
C THR A 212 8.73 10.68 -18.82
N LYS A 213 9.64 10.47 -19.78
CA LYS A 213 10.18 11.56 -20.60
C LYS A 213 8.96 12.31 -21.09
N ARG A 214 8.71 13.48 -20.49
CA ARG A 214 7.56 14.33 -20.79
C ARG A 214 7.57 14.49 -22.30
N VAL A 215 6.54 14.00 -22.97
CA VAL A 215 6.31 14.38 -24.37
C VAL A 215 6.17 15.89 -24.31
N ARG A 216 7.18 16.61 -24.82
CA ARG A 216 7.15 18.06 -24.94
C ARG A 216 6.02 18.41 -25.89
N HIS A 217 4.81 18.59 -25.36
CA HIS A 217 3.77 19.27 -26.11
C HIS A 217 4.29 20.68 -26.42
N ARG A 218 4.31 21.02 -27.72
CA ARG A 218 4.75 22.31 -28.27
C ARG A 218 3.88 23.53 -27.84
N GLY A 219 2.98 23.37 -26.87
CA GLY A 219 2.21 24.46 -26.29
C GLY A 219 2.88 24.97 -25.02
N LYS A 220 2.88 26.29 -24.78
CA LYS A 220 3.27 26.89 -23.50
C LYS A 220 2.39 26.28 -22.40
N LYS A 221 2.92 25.31 -21.63
CA LYS A 221 2.28 24.88 -20.38
C LYS A 221 2.28 26.08 -19.42
N SER A 222 1.19 26.29 -18.69
CA SER A 222 1.17 27.28 -17.62
C SER A 222 2.07 26.82 -16.48
N ASP A 223 2.83 27.75 -15.87
CA ASP A 223 3.74 27.47 -14.75
C ASP A 223 3.05 26.71 -13.61
N PHE A 224 1.74 26.96 -13.40
CA PHE A 224 0.94 26.29 -12.38
C PHE A 224 0.78 24.78 -12.61
N SER A 225 0.56 24.32 -13.86
CA SER A 225 0.44 22.88 -14.15
C SER A 225 1.75 22.15 -13.86
N GLU A 226 2.89 22.76 -14.19
CA GLU A 226 4.19 22.19 -13.89
C GLU A 226 4.49 22.16 -12.38
N GLN A 227 4.15 23.22 -11.66
CA GLN A 227 4.26 23.25 -10.19
C GLN A 227 3.37 22.21 -9.53
N LEU A 228 2.12 22.06 -9.98
CA LEU A 228 1.20 21.03 -9.48
C LEU A 228 1.76 19.63 -9.69
N ASN A 229 2.24 19.32 -10.90
CA ASN A 229 2.89 18.04 -11.18
C ASN A 229 4.10 17.84 -10.27
N THR A 230 4.94 18.86 -10.10
CA THR A 230 6.13 18.80 -9.23
C THR A 230 5.76 18.52 -7.77
N ALA A 231 4.71 19.16 -7.23
CA ALA A 231 4.22 18.92 -5.88
C ALA A 231 3.73 17.47 -5.72
N PHE A 232 2.99 16.93 -6.69
CA PHE A 232 2.57 15.53 -6.72
C PHE A 232 3.74 14.55 -6.92
N GLU A 233 4.81 14.95 -7.60
CA GLU A 233 5.99 14.13 -7.91
C GLU A 233 7.05 14.13 -6.81
N LYS A 234 7.16 15.19 -6.01
CA LYS A 234 8.18 15.33 -4.96
C LYS A 234 7.62 15.19 -3.55
N GLY A 235 6.33 15.48 -3.37
CA GLY A 235 5.65 15.36 -2.09
C GLY A 235 5.58 13.92 -1.58
N SER A 236 5.46 13.82 -0.26
CA SER A 236 5.29 12.59 0.49
C SER A 236 3.90 12.52 1.12
N ALA A 237 3.46 11.31 1.48
CA ALA A 237 2.18 11.09 2.14
C ALA A 237 2.34 10.17 3.37
N GLN A 238 1.65 10.53 4.44
CA GLN A 238 1.45 9.69 5.61
C GLN A 238 -0.03 9.33 5.69
N MET A 239 -0.35 8.05 5.73
CA MET A 239 -1.72 7.55 5.70
C MET A 239 -2.00 6.70 6.94
N HIS A 240 -3.02 7.08 7.70
CA HIS A 240 -3.59 6.28 8.77
C HIS A 240 -4.80 5.54 8.21
N LEU A 241 -4.64 4.24 7.95
CA LEU A 241 -5.65 3.40 7.32
C LEU A 241 -6.41 2.60 8.37
N ARG A 242 -7.74 2.65 8.27
CA ARG A 242 -8.67 1.70 8.88
C ARG A 242 -9.57 1.12 7.81
N ALA A 243 -9.62 -0.21 7.70
CA ALA A 243 -10.54 -0.88 6.80
C ALA A 243 -11.29 -2.02 7.51
N ASP A 244 -12.61 -2.08 7.36
CA ASP A 244 -13.41 -3.11 8.02
C ASP A 244 -13.17 -4.49 7.39
N LYS A 245 -13.02 -4.53 6.06
CA LYS A 245 -12.65 -5.71 5.29
C LYS A 245 -11.57 -5.39 4.25
N VAL A 246 -10.59 -6.27 4.16
CA VAL A 246 -9.51 -6.20 3.17
C VAL A 246 -9.47 -7.48 2.36
N TYR A 247 -9.49 -7.32 1.04
CA TYR A 247 -9.47 -8.40 0.07
C TYR A 247 -8.20 -8.35 -0.77
N TYR A 248 -7.54 -9.50 -0.93
CA TYR A 248 -6.47 -9.67 -1.89
C TYR A 248 -6.41 -11.13 -2.38
N ARG A 249 -6.86 -11.38 -3.61
CA ARG A 249 -6.99 -12.76 -4.14
C ARG A 249 -7.85 -13.62 -3.20
N LYS A 250 -7.29 -14.70 -2.64
CA LYS A 250 -7.94 -15.59 -1.65
C LYS A 250 -7.82 -15.10 -0.21
N PHE A 251 -7.06 -14.04 0.03
CA PHE A 251 -6.89 -13.46 1.35
C PHE A 251 -8.06 -12.53 1.66
N LEU A 252 -8.71 -12.81 2.79
CA LEU A 252 -9.74 -11.98 3.40
C LEU A 252 -9.34 -11.72 4.84
N ALA A 253 -9.25 -10.44 5.21
CA ALA A 253 -9.05 -10.05 6.58
C ALA A 253 -10.05 -8.98 7.01
N THR A 254 -10.25 -8.87 8.31
CA THR A 254 -11.15 -7.88 8.91
C THR A 254 -10.42 -7.03 9.95
N ALA A 255 -11.04 -5.91 10.34
CA ALA A 255 -10.51 -4.98 11.34
C ALA A 255 -9.05 -4.58 11.05
N ALA A 256 -8.79 -4.20 9.79
CA ALA A 256 -7.46 -3.84 9.32
C ALA A 256 -7.10 -2.43 9.76
N THR A 257 -5.91 -2.28 10.32
CA THR A 257 -5.29 -0.99 10.63
C THR A 257 -3.87 -0.96 10.09
N ALA A 258 -3.41 0.19 9.59
CA ALA A 258 -2.03 0.39 9.17
C ALA A 258 -1.64 1.86 9.16
N ASP A 259 -0.39 2.15 9.50
CA ASP A 259 0.25 3.43 9.23
C ASP A 259 1.17 3.25 8.01
N VAL A 260 0.94 4.04 6.97
CA VAL A 260 1.64 3.90 5.69
C VAL A 260 2.34 5.20 5.35
N LEU A 261 3.66 5.13 5.18
CA LEU A 261 4.46 6.24 4.70
C LEU A 261 4.82 5.99 3.25
N PHE A 262 4.46 6.93 2.38
CA PHE A 262 4.74 6.90 0.96
C PHE A 262 5.62 8.09 0.59
N GLY A 263 6.74 7.83 -0.07
CA GLY A 263 7.67 8.87 -0.49
C GLY A 263 8.53 8.42 -1.67
N ASN A 264 9.57 9.20 -1.98
CA ASN A 264 10.37 9.02 -3.21
C ASN A 264 11.03 7.65 -3.35
N ASN A 265 11.36 6.99 -2.23
CA ASN A 265 12.09 5.72 -2.23
C ASN A 265 11.20 4.48 -2.06
N GLY A 266 9.87 4.66 -1.97
CA GLY A 266 8.89 3.58 -1.89
C GLY A 266 7.90 3.70 -0.73
N LEU A 267 7.51 2.55 -0.18
CA LEU A 267 6.44 2.41 0.81
C LEU A 267 7.01 1.88 2.12
N THR A 268 6.64 2.47 3.25
CA THR A 268 6.88 1.90 4.58
C THR A 268 5.55 1.60 5.25
N LEU A 269 5.40 0.37 5.72
CA LEU A 269 4.23 -0.14 6.44
C LEU A 269 4.59 -0.27 7.92
N LYS A 270 3.86 0.42 8.78
CA LYS A 270 4.01 0.36 10.23
C LYS A 270 2.68 -0.04 10.87
N ASN A 271 2.77 -0.74 12.00
CA ASN A 271 1.62 -1.09 12.83
C ASN A 271 0.48 -1.77 12.05
N VAL A 272 0.81 -2.55 11.01
CA VAL A 272 -0.20 -3.30 10.27
C VAL A 272 -0.76 -4.35 11.21
N SER A 273 -2.08 -4.38 11.38
CA SER A 273 -2.77 -5.35 12.20
C SER A 273 -4.09 -5.74 11.54
N VAL A 274 -4.36 -7.03 11.45
CA VAL A 274 -5.59 -7.56 10.84
C VAL A 274 -6.06 -8.81 11.58
N LYS A 275 -7.37 -9.12 11.47
CA LYS A 275 -7.95 -10.40 11.87
C LYS A 275 -8.13 -11.29 10.65
N HIS A 276 -7.65 -12.53 10.74
CA HIS A 276 -7.65 -13.46 9.61
C HIS A 276 -7.65 -14.90 10.12
N ALA A 277 -8.40 -15.78 9.45
CA ALA A 277 -8.49 -17.21 9.78
C ALA A 277 -8.72 -17.49 11.28
N GLY A 278 -9.60 -16.72 11.93
CA GLY A 278 -9.91 -16.84 13.36
C GLY A 278 -8.84 -16.29 14.32
N GLY A 279 -7.67 -15.88 13.83
CA GLY A 279 -6.58 -15.31 14.62
C GLY A 279 -6.24 -13.88 14.23
N SER A 280 -4.97 -13.50 14.39
CA SER A 280 -4.47 -12.17 14.00
C SER A 280 -3.12 -12.21 13.29
N LEU A 281 -2.93 -11.27 12.38
CA LEU A 281 -1.65 -10.96 11.76
C LEU A 281 -1.20 -9.56 12.17
N LYS A 282 0.07 -9.41 12.50
CA LYS A 282 0.75 -8.12 12.64
C LYS A 282 1.93 -8.06 11.68
N LEU A 283 2.18 -6.89 11.09
CA LEU A 283 3.26 -6.72 10.13
C LEU A 283 3.87 -5.31 10.22
N ASN A 284 5.18 -5.25 10.08
CA ASN A 284 5.92 -4.04 9.72
C ASN A 284 6.75 -4.38 8.49
N GLY A 285 6.98 -3.41 7.62
CA GLY A 285 7.81 -3.66 6.46
C GLY A 285 8.07 -2.43 5.62
N HIS A 286 8.88 -2.60 4.59
CA HIS A 286 9.12 -1.60 3.58
C HIS A 286 9.21 -2.24 2.20
N ILE A 287 8.83 -1.47 1.18
CA ILE A 287 8.93 -1.81 -0.21
C ILE A 287 9.73 -0.69 -0.89
N LEU A 288 10.92 -1.01 -1.39
CA LEU A 288 11.75 -0.11 -2.17
C LEU A 288 11.44 -0.30 -3.65
N GLN A 289 11.09 0.80 -4.31
CA GLN A 289 10.72 0.76 -5.73
C GLN A 289 11.96 0.79 -6.62
N LYS A 290 12.18 -0.25 -7.43
CA LYS A 290 13.35 -0.35 -8.32
C LYS A 290 12.97 -0.80 -9.74
N GLY A 291 12.47 0.14 -10.54
CA GLY A 291 12.17 -0.12 -11.95
C GLY A 291 11.08 -1.20 -12.13
N LYS A 292 11.47 -2.40 -12.59
CA LYS A 292 10.55 -3.51 -12.90
C LYS A 292 10.17 -4.35 -11.67
N TYR A 293 11.04 -4.41 -10.67
CA TYR A 293 10.84 -5.23 -9.46
C TYR A 293 11.06 -4.38 -8.23
N ASN A 294 10.24 -4.58 -7.20
CA ASN A 294 10.33 -3.85 -5.96
C ASN A 294 10.86 -4.78 -4.87
N ASN A 295 11.93 -4.36 -4.18
CA ASN A 295 12.45 -5.13 -3.06
C ASN A 295 11.51 -4.91 -1.87
N PHE A 296 11.12 -5.97 -1.17
CA PHE A 296 10.42 -5.84 0.10
C PHE A 296 11.25 -6.44 1.23
N ALA A 297 11.06 -5.90 2.44
CA ALA A 297 11.42 -6.56 3.68
C ALA A 297 10.25 -6.45 4.65
N ILE A 298 9.88 -7.56 5.26
CA ILE A 298 8.75 -7.65 6.18
C ILE A 298 9.15 -8.41 7.44
N ASN A 299 8.68 -7.90 8.58
CA ASN A 299 8.68 -8.60 9.84
C ASN A 299 7.22 -8.83 10.21
N SER A 300 6.83 -10.08 10.39
CA SER A 300 5.44 -10.46 10.60
C SER A 300 5.29 -11.39 11.79
N VAL A 301 4.16 -11.25 12.47
CA VAL A 301 3.73 -12.11 13.57
C VAL A 301 2.32 -12.60 13.27
N VAL A 302 2.18 -13.91 13.18
CA VAL A 302 0.92 -14.63 13.05
C VAL A 302 0.59 -15.22 14.41
N SER A 303 -0.64 -15.06 14.88
CA SER A 303 -1.04 -15.54 16.20
C SER A 303 -2.37 -16.29 16.13
N ASN A 304 -2.29 -17.58 16.48
CA ASN A 304 -3.42 -18.47 16.67
C ASN A 304 -4.43 -18.48 15.50
N VAL A 305 -3.92 -18.59 14.28
CA VAL A 305 -4.75 -18.71 13.07
C VAL A 305 -5.06 -20.18 12.78
N ASP A 306 -6.24 -20.47 12.26
CA ASP A 306 -6.52 -21.78 11.68
C ASP A 306 -5.59 -22.04 10.48
N ILE A 307 -4.76 -23.08 10.59
CA ILE A 307 -3.69 -23.34 9.60
C ILE A 307 -4.25 -23.70 8.22
N SER A 308 -5.42 -24.36 8.16
CA SER A 308 -6.06 -24.76 6.91
C SER A 308 -6.49 -23.53 6.12
N HIS A 309 -7.28 -22.64 6.75
CA HIS A 309 -7.72 -21.40 6.13
C HIS A 309 -6.56 -20.47 5.81
N PHE A 310 -5.58 -20.36 6.71
CA PHE A 310 -4.38 -19.56 6.51
C PHE A 310 -3.61 -20.00 5.25
N MET A 311 -3.27 -21.29 5.14
CA MET A 311 -2.58 -21.81 3.95
C MET A 311 -3.40 -21.59 2.68
N TYR A 312 -4.70 -21.83 2.73
CA TYR A 312 -5.57 -21.63 1.57
C TYR A 312 -5.52 -20.18 1.04
N SER A 313 -5.58 -19.20 1.96
CA SER A 313 -5.55 -17.77 1.60
C SER A 313 -4.24 -17.30 0.97
N PHE A 314 -3.13 -17.98 1.28
CA PHE A 314 -1.81 -17.73 0.66
C PHE A 314 -1.45 -18.74 -0.43
N ASN A 315 -2.44 -19.43 -0.99
CA ASN A 315 -2.25 -20.43 -2.05
C ASN A 315 -1.21 -21.50 -1.69
N ASN A 316 -1.29 -22.00 -0.45
CA ASN A 316 -0.37 -22.95 0.18
C ASN A 316 1.10 -22.52 0.15
N PHE A 317 1.40 -21.23 0.00
CA PHE A 317 2.77 -20.71 -0.13
C PHE A 317 3.57 -21.34 -1.29
N GLY A 318 2.87 -21.86 -2.30
CA GLY A 318 3.48 -22.57 -3.43
C GLY A 318 3.78 -24.06 -3.17
N LEU A 319 3.48 -24.58 -1.98
CA LEU A 319 3.62 -26.00 -1.66
C LEU A 319 2.59 -26.85 -2.44
N THR A 320 3.06 -27.92 -3.06
CA THR A 320 2.22 -28.85 -3.86
C THR A 320 1.91 -30.15 -3.12
N SER A 321 2.82 -30.60 -2.26
CA SER A 321 2.68 -31.86 -1.51
C SER A 321 1.84 -31.69 -0.25
N LEU A 322 2.13 -30.65 0.54
CA LEU A 322 1.43 -30.30 1.78
C LEU A 322 0.54 -29.09 1.54
N THR A 323 -0.77 -29.28 1.63
CA THR A 323 -1.77 -28.24 1.32
C THR A 323 -2.70 -27.99 2.49
N SER A 324 -3.52 -26.95 2.40
CA SER A 324 -4.59 -26.65 3.37
C SER A 324 -5.54 -27.81 3.66
N LYS A 325 -5.67 -28.78 2.74
CA LYS A 325 -6.51 -29.98 2.94
C LYS A 325 -5.88 -30.99 3.89
N ASN A 326 -4.57 -30.90 4.11
CA ASN A 326 -3.80 -31.87 4.87
C ASN A 326 -3.56 -31.44 6.32
N LEU A 327 -3.79 -30.19 6.69
CA LEU A 327 -3.44 -29.68 8.02
C LEU A 327 -4.66 -29.12 8.74
N LYS A 328 -4.76 -29.42 10.03
CA LYS A 328 -5.64 -28.74 10.99
C LYS A 328 -4.84 -28.30 12.21
N GLY A 329 -5.43 -27.38 12.97
CA GLY A 329 -4.86 -26.83 14.19
C GLY A 329 -4.64 -25.31 14.12
N PHE A 330 -3.97 -24.78 15.14
CA PHE A 330 -3.77 -23.36 15.31
C PHE A 330 -2.29 -23.00 15.18
N LEU A 331 -1.97 -22.24 14.13
CA LEU A 331 -0.63 -21.78 13.81
C LEU A 331 -0.35 -20.42 14.45
N SER A 332 0.81 -20.31 15.08
CA SER A 332 1.47 -19.03 15.36
C SER A 332 2.84 -19.02 14.69
N SER A 333 3.29 -17.87 14.21
CA SER A 333 4.56 -17.75 13.51
C SER A 333 5.18 -16.38 13.66
N LYS A 334 6.51 -16.33 13.65
CA LYS A 334 7.28 -15.11 13.43
C LYS A 334 8.10 -15.28 12.17
N ALA A 335 8.04 -14.33 11.25
CA ALA A 335 8.78 -14.38 10.00
C ALA A 335 9.45 -13.05 9.71
N ASN A 336 10.76 -13.08 9.44
CA ASN A 336 11.55 -11.95 8.97
C ASN A 336 12.03 -12.29 7.55
N VAL A 337 11.41 -11.66 6.55
CA VAL A 337 11.52 -12.10 5.16
C VAL A 337 11.81 -10.91 4.25
N THR A 338 12.72 -11.12 3.32
CA THR A 338 13.04 -10.22 2.22
C THR A 338 12.71 -10.89 0.89
N GLY A 339 12.47 -10.11 -0.15
CA GLY A 339 12.27 -10.64 -1.49
C GLY A 339 11.94 -9.56 -2.50
N ASN A 340 11.47 -10.00 -3.67
CA ASN A 340 11.09 -9.11 -4.76
C ASN A 340 9.62 -9.33 -5.13
N ILE A 341 8.91 -8.23 -5.40
CA ILE A 341 7.53 -8.23 -5.89
C ILE A 341 7.47 -7.46 -7.21
N THR A 342 6.64 -7.90 -8.16
CA THR A 342 6.40 -7.18 -9.41
C THR A 342 5.54 -5.95 -9.17
N ASN A 343 5.43 -5.08 -10.17
CA ASN A 343 4.48 -3.96 -10.16
C ASN A 343 3.00 -4.40 -10.16
N THR A 344 2.72 -5.67 -10.49
CA THR A 344 1.39 -6.30 -10.40
C THR A 344 1.15 -7.00 -9.06
N GLY A 345 2.07 -6.85 -8.10
CA GLY A 345 1.94 -7.46 -6.78
C GLY A 345 2.24 -8.96 -6.76
N ASP A 346 2.82 -9.54 -7.80
CA ASP A 346 3.24 -10.94 -7.81
C ASP A 346 4.60 -11.11 -7.15
N LEU A 347 4.73 -12.13 -6.30
CA LEU A 347 6.02 -12.50 -5.75
C LEU A 347 6.93 -13.00 -6.88
N VAL A 348 8.12 -12.44 -7.01
CA VAL A 348 9.11 -12.93 -7.98
C VAL A 348 9.63 -14.28 -7.49
N PRO A 349 9.52 -15.36 -8.29
CA PRO A 349 9.98 -16.68 -7.88
C PRO A 349 11.45 -16.67 -7.45
N ARG A 350 11.78 -17.47 -6.43
CA ARG A 350 13.15 -17.67 -5.93
C ARG A 350 13.83 -16.41 -5.38
N SER A 351 13.08 -15.33 -5.15
CA SER A 351 13.62 -14.09 -4.59
C SER A 351 13.58 -14.04 -3.06
N VAL A 352 12.81 -14.94 -2.43
CA VAL A 352 12.50 -14.88 -1.00
C VAL A 352 13.68 -15.40 -0.18
N ASN A 353 14.12 -14.60 0.79
CA ASN A 353 15.14 -14.99 1.76
C ASN A 353 14.72 -14.56 3.16
N GLY A 354 15.01 -15.36 4.18
CA GLY A 354 14.66 -14.99 5.55
C GLY A 354 14.56 -16.14 6.51
N THR A 355 13.97 -15.87 7.66
CA THR A 355 13.76 -16.85 8.73
C THR A 355 12.29 -16.92 9.10
N VAL A 356 11.82 -18.14 9.40
CA VAL A 356 10.45 -18.41 9.84
C VAL A 356 10.51 -19.34 11.04
N VAL A 357 9.92 -18.91 12.15
CA VAL A 357 9.67 -19.75 13.32
C VAL A 357 8.18 -20.00 13.41
N ILE A 358 7.77 -21.23 13.66
CA ILE A 358 6.38 -21.62 13.82
C ILE A 358 6.15 -22.34 15.14
N ASN A 359 4.94 -22.22 15.66
CA ASN A 359 4.37 -23.03 16.72
C ASN A 359 2.97 -23.46 16.25
N LEU A 360 2.74 -24.76 16.09
CA LEU A 360 1.44 -25.31 15.73
C LEU A 360 0.87 -26.07 16.93
N LYS A 361 -0.31 -25.64 17.38
CA LYS A 361 -1.04 -26.25 18.49
C LYS A 361 -2.21 -27.07 17.97
N LYS A 362 -2.51 -28.18 18.65
CA LYS A 362 -3.58 -29.12 18.26
C LYS A 362 -3.46 -29.49 16.78
N GLY A 363 -2.23 -29.77 16.34
CA GLY A 363 -1.94 -30.03 14.94
C GLY A 363 -2.51 -31.38 14.53
N GLU A 364 -3.06 -31.47 13.32
CA GLU A 364 -3.43 -32.76 12.72
C GLU A 364 -2.92 -32.80 11.29
N LEU A 365 -2.32 -33.93 10.89
CA LEU A 365 -1.97 -34.24 9.51
C LEU A 365 -2.95 -35.28 8.96
N LEU A 366 -3.71 -34.84 7.98
CA LEU A 366 -4.80 -35.58 7.37
C LEU A 366 -4.38 -36.15 6.03
N SER A 367 -4.45 -37.46 5.93
CA SER A 367 -4.33 -38.21 4.68
C SER A 367 -3.13 -37.82 3.80
N PHE A 368 -1.97 -37.61 4.43
CA PHE A 368 -0.76 -37.20 3.71
C PHE A 368 -0.09 -38.40 3.02
N ALA A 369 -0.27 -38.49 1.70
CA ALA A 369 0.16 -39.62 0.88
C ALA A 369 1.63 -40.05 1.06
N PRO A 370 2.62 -39.13 1.20
CA PRO A 370 4.01 -39.51 1.41
C PRO A 370 4.25 -40.32 2.68
N ILE A 371 3.51 -40.06 3.78
CA ILE A 371 3.64 -40.86 5.00
C ILE A 371 2.91 -42.19 4.85
N LYS A 372 1.75 -42.22 4.16
CA LYS A 372 1.03 -43.48 3.91
C LYS A 372 1.83 -44.47 3.08
N SER A 373 2.56 -44.01 2.07
CA SER A 373 3.34 -44.88 1.20
C SER A 373 4.47 -45.59 1.95
N VAL A 374 5.12 -44.89 2.90
CA VAL A 374 6.11 -45.49 3.80
C VAL A 374 5.44 -46.35 4.86
N GLY A 375 4.32 -45.88 5.39
CA GLY A 375 3.50 -46.56 6.40
C GLY A 375 3.17 -48.00 6.03
N LYS A 376 2.76 -48.23 4.78
CA LYS A 376 2.46 -49.58 4.28
C LYS A 376 3.61 -50.57 4.46
N PHE A 377 4.85 -50.11 4.37
CA PHE A 377 6.03 -50.98 4.49
C PHE A 377 6.65 -50.97 5.89
N ALA A 378 6.77 -49.80 6.52
CA ALA A 378 7.48 -49.63 7.79
C ALA A 378 6.56 -49.69 9.02
N PHE A 379 5.26 -49.40 8.87
CA PHE A 379 4.29 -49.24 9.96
C PHE A 379 2.89 -49.78 9.62
N PRO A 380 2.74 -51.05 9.14
CA PRO A 380 1.50 -51.54 8.52
C PRO A 380 0.28 -51.56 9.46
N PHE A 381 0.49 -51.56 10.78
CA PHE A 381 -0.58 -51.61 11.79
C PHE A 381 -0.91 -50.25 12.42
N ARG A 382 -0.42 -49.15 11.84
CA ARG A 382 -0.66 -47.79 12.36
C ARG A 382 -1.69 -47.07 11.50
N ASP A 383 -2.65 -46.39 12.15
CA ASP A 383 -3.56 -45.47 11.47
C ASP A 383 -2.79 -44.20 11.09
N LEU A 384 -2.59 -43.99 9.79
CA LEU A 384 -1.88 -42.84 9.22
C LEU A 384 -2.82 -41.92 8.44
N ASP A 385 -4.14 -42.15 8.55
CA ASP A 385 -5.14 -41.30 7.93
C ASP A 385 -5.35 -40.02 8.73
N ASN A 386 -5.21 -40.11 10.06
CA ASN A 386 -5.28 -38.99 10.97
C ASN A 386 -4.15 -39.03 12.01
N ILE A 387 -3.12 -38.22 11.81
CA ILE A 387 -1.98 -38.12 12.74
C ILE A 387 -2.13 -36.83 13.53
N THR A 388 -2.39 -36.94 14.83
CA THR A 388 -2.47 -35.77 15.72
C THR A 388 -1.12 -35.49 16.37
N PHE A 389 -0.71 -34.23 16.38
CA PHE A 389 0.53 -33.76 16.99
C PHE A 389 0.24 -33.09 18.33
N SER A 390 1.20 -33.23 19.23
CA SER A 390 1.36 -32.26 20.33
C SER A 390 1.79 -30.89 19.78
N ASN A 391 2.27 -29.98 20.64
CA ASN A 391 2.82 -28.72 20.15
C ASN A 391 4.00 -29.01 19.22
N LEU A 392 3.94 -28.46 18.00
CA LEU A 392 4.98 -28.59 16.99
C LEU A 392 5.68 -27.25 16.82
N ASP A 393 6.93 -27.20 17.26
CA ASP A 393 7.80 -26.04 17.10
C ASP A 393 8.78 -26.30 15.96
N GLY A 394 8.95 -25.33 15.06
CA GLY A 394 9.80 -25.47 13.89
C GLY A 394 10.50 -24.16 13.53
N GLN A 395 11.73 -24.27 13.07
CA GLN A 395 12.52 -23.16 12.55
C GLN A 395 12.98 -23.47 11.13
N PHE A 396 12.83 -22.48 10.25
CA PHE A 396 13.13 -22.60 8.83
C PHE A 396 13.91 -21.40 8.33
N ASP A 397 14.90 -21.64 7.48
CA ASP A 397 15.54 -20.59 6.69
C ASP A 397 15.08 -20.69 5.23
N LEU A 398 14.59 -19.58 4.71
CA LEU A 398 14.22 -19.43 3.31
C LEU A 398 15.46 -18.95 2.55
N LYS A 399 15.87 -19.69 1.51
CA LYS A 399 16.96 -19.34 0.59
C LYS A 399 16.50 -19.56 -0.86
N GLY A 400 15.74 -18.58 -1.36
CA GLY A 400 15.15 -18.62 -2.70
C GLY A 400 14.10 -19.73 -2.83
N GLU A 401 14.46 -20.81 -3.52
CA GLU A 401 13.61 -22.00 -3.69
C GLU A 401 13.81 -23.08 -2.62
N LYS A 402 14.84 -22.93 -1.78
CA LYS A 402 15.21 -23.90 -0.75
C LYS A 402 14.69 -23.43 0.61
N ILE A 403 14.04 -24.34 1.31
CA ILE A 403 13.60 -24.20 2.70
C ILE A 403 14.48 -25.13 3.53
N ILE A 404 15.38 -24.54 4.32
CA ILE A 404 16.22 -25.30 5.25
C ILE A 404 15.38 -25.56 6.50
N ILE A 405 15.19 -26.83 6.81
CA ILE A 405 14.49 -27.30 8.00
C ILE A 405 15.55 -27.55 9.07
N HIS A 406 15.54 -26.73 10.12
CA HIS A 406 16.39 -26.96 11.29
C HIS A 406 15.94 -28.23 12.01
N PRO A 407 16.83 -28.91 12.75
CA PRO A 407 16.48 -30.08 13.53
C PRO A 407 15.24 -29.83 14.40
N MET A 408 14.19 -30.62 14.17
CA MET A 408 12.94 -30.51 14.91
C MET A 408 12.38 -31.88 15.25
N GLN A 409 11.73 -31.94 16.40
CA GLN A 409 11.10 -33.15 16.92
C GLN A 409 9.59 -33.06 16.74
N ILE A 410 8.99 -34.11 16.21
CA ILE A 410 7.55 -34.25 16.05
C ILE A 410 7.08 -35.38 16.95
N ASN A 411 6.28 -35.04 17.95
CA ASN A 411 5.63 -36.01 18.83
C ASN A 411 4.15 -36.10 18.46
N SER A 412 3.74 -37.27 17.96
CA SER A 412 2.37 -37.52 17.52
C SER A 412 1.72 -38.70 18.25
N SER A 413 0.41 -38.85 18.08
CA SER A 413 -0.37 -39.98 18.61
C SER A 413 0.04 -41.34 18.04
N VAL A 414 0.71 -41.33 16.88
CA VAL A 414 0.99 -42.55 16.11
C VAL A 414 2.48 -42.82 15.98
N LEU A 415 3.31 -41.80 15.75
CA LEU A 415 4.76 -41.89 15.49
C LEU A 415 5.50 -40.70 16.13
N ASN A 416 6.65 -40.94 16.76
CA ASN A 416 7.61 -39.86 17.01
C ASN A 416 8.53 -39.76 15.79
N LEU A 417 8.88 -38.54 15.37
CA LEU A 417 9.81 -38.31 14.27
C LEU A 417 10.84 -37.24 14.64
N ASP A 418 12.09 -37.44 14.23
CA ASP A 418 13.09 -36.36 14.13
C ASP A 418 13.31 -36.02 12.66
N MET A 419 13.37 -34.73 12.33
CA MET A 419 13.65 -34.33 10.95
C MET A 419 14.55 -33.09 10.85
N SER A 420 15.33 -33.07 9.77
CA SER A 420 16.16 -31.94 9.38
C SER A 420 16.52 -32.06 7.89
N GLY A 421 16.95 -30.96 7.26
CA GLY A 421 17.48 -30.99 5.91
C GLY A 421 16.93 -29.88 5.03
N ILE A 422 16.77 -30.14 3.74
CA ILE A 422 16.39 -29.14 2.75
C ILE A 422 15.16 -29.61 2.00
N TYR A 423 14.09 -28.82 2.05
CA TYR A 423 12.96 -28.96 1.13
C TYR A 423 13.15 -27.98 -0.04
N SER A 424 12.97 -28.45 -1.27
CA SER A 424 13.03 -27.58 -2.46
C SER A 424 11.66 -27.44 -3.10
N LEU A 425 11.32 -26.21 -3.50
CA LEU A 425 10.11 -25.93 -4.29
C LEU A 425 10.24 -26.40 -5.76
N THR A 426 11.46 -26.73 -6.20
CA THR A 426 11.77 -27.19 -7.56
C THR A 426 12.40 -28.58 -7.52
N THR A 427 13.72 -28.65 -7.34
CA THR A 427 14.51 -29.88 -7.20
C THR A 427 15.63 -29.70 -6.17
N GLY A 428 16.17 -30.80 -5.66
CA GLY A 428 17.16 -30.83 -4.60
C GLY A 428 16.58 -31.01 -3.20
N THR A 429 15.39 -31.61 -3.08
CA THR A 429 14.84 -32.02 -1.77
C THR A 429 15.69 -33.14 -1.19
N ASN A 430 16.15 -32.95 0.04
CA ASN A 430 16.86 -33.94 0.83
C ASN A 430 16.58 -33.70 2.31
N ILE A 431 15.61 -34.43 2.85
CA ILE A 431 15.19 -34.34 4.25
C ILE A 431 15.50 -35.67 4.92
N ALA A 432 16.33 -35.63 5.96
CA ALA A 432 16.56 -36.78 6.82
C ALA A 432 15.40 -36.89 7.82
N ILE A 433 14.84 -38.08 7.96
CA ILE A 433 13.74 -38.37 8.88
C ILE A 433 14.09 -39.62 9.68
N ASP A 434 14.09 -39.54 11.00
CA ASP A 434 14.23 -40.69 11.89
C ASP A 434 12.91 -41.03 12.55
N VAL A 435 12.60 -42.31 12.56
CA VAL A 435 11.33 -42.79 13.08
C VAL A 435 11.57 -44.01 13.98
N PRO A 436 11.52 -43.86 15.31
CA PRO A 436 11.52 -45.01 16.21
C PRO A 436 10.31 -45.93 15.95
N LEU A 437 10.58 -47.23 15.80
CA LEU A 437 9.54 -48.27 15.70
C LEU A 437 8.76 -48.46 17.01
N ARG A 438 9.25 -47.90 18.11
CA ARG A 438 8.52 -47.88 19.39
C ARG A 438 7.18 -47.14 19.20
N ASN A 439 6.14 -47.63 19.85
CA ASN A 439 4.83 -46.99 19.83
C ASN A 439 4.78 -45.90 20.93
N PRO A 440 4.57 -44.61 20.58
CA PRO A 440 4.50 -43.52 21.55
C PRO A 440 3.43 -43.73 22.65
N LYS A 441 2.37 -44.49 22.36
CA LYS A 441 1.32 -44.81 23.34
C LYS A 441 1.82 -45.55 24.58
N LYS A 442 2.91 -46.33 24.46
CA LYS A 442 3.50 -47.06 25.61
C LYS A 442 4.19 -46.13 26.61
N ASP A 443 4.49 -44.90 26.23
CA ASP A 443 5.14 -43.89 27.06
C ASP A 443 4.16 -42.78 27.47
N ALA A 444 2.86 -42.95 27.18
CA ALA A 444 1.84 -41.94 27.43
C ALA A 444 1.63 -41.65 28.93
N GLU A 445 1.77 -42.67 29.77
CA GLU A 445 1.59 -42.63 31.24
C GLU A 445 2.82 -42.10 31.99
N ILE A 446 3.95 -41.89 31.30
CA ILE A 446 5.14 -41.30 31.91
C ILE A 446 4.90 -39.80 32.10
N THR A 447 4.78 -39.39 33.37
CA THR A 447 4.55 -37.99 33.80
C THR A 447 5.83 -37.16 33.83
N ASP A 448 6.99 -37.80 34.04
CA ASP A 448 8.29 -37.17 33.99
C ASP A 448 8.72 -36.86 32.54
N LYS A 449 9.00 -35.58 32.25
CA LYS A 449 9.31 -35.14 30.89
C LYS A 449 10.69 -35.61 30.41
N GLU A 450 11.70 -35.59 31.28
CA GLU A 450 13.06 -35.97 30.91
C GLU A 450 13.17 -37.47 30.62
N GLU A 451 12.53 -38.32 31.43
CA GLU A 451 12.50 -39.76 31.24
C GLU A 451 11.72 -40.14 29.96
N ARG A 452 10.65 -39.40 29.66
CA ARG A 452 9.88 -39.58 28.42
C ARG A 452 10.69 -39.18 27.19
N GLU A 453 11.49 -38.12 27.27
CA GLU A 453 12.42 -37.73 26.19
C GLU A 453 13.54 -38.76 26.00
N LYS A 454 14.17 -39.25 27.08
CA LYS A 454 15.22 -40.28 27.02
C LYS A 454 14.74 -41.58 26.37
N ARG A 455 13.45 -41.92 26.53
CA ARG A 455 12.85 -43.13 25.95
C ARG A 455 12.37 -42.97 24.51
N ARG A 456 12.27 -41.74 24.02
CA ARG A 456 11.72 -41.40 22.70
C ARG A 456 12.42 -42.13 21.56
N MET A 457 13.75 -42.20 21.61
CA MET A 457 14.59 -42.85 20.59
C MET A 457 15.08 -44.25 21.00
N LYS A 458 14.57 -44.83 22.10
CA LYS A 458 14.93 -46.19 22.50
C LYS A 458 14.31 -47.23 21.57
N GLY A 459 15.15 -48.17 21.12
CA GLY A 459 14.76 -49.29 20.27
C GLY A 459 15.22 -49.11 18.83
N ILE A 460 14.60 -49.86 17.91
CA ILE A 460 14.96 -49.80 16.49
C ILE A 460 14.46 -48.47 15.91
N VAL A 461 15.39 -47.68 15.36
CA VAL A 461 15.10 -46.44 14.63
C VAL A 461 15.20 -46.70 13.14
N ILE A 462 14.15 -46.35 12.39
CA ILE A 462 14.18 -46.39 10.92
C ILE A 462 14.67 -45.03 10.43
N HIS A 463 15.76 -45.06 9.67
CA HIS A 463 16.28 -43.89 8.98
C HIS A 463 15.66 -43.80 7.59
N LEU A 464 14.95 -42.72 7.33
CA LEU A 464 14.27 -42.42 6.07
C LEU A 464 14.88 -41.15 5.46
N ALA A 465 14.76 -41.04 4.14
CA ALA A 465 15.10 -39.85 3.38
C ALA A 465 13.90 -39.44 2.52
N ALA A 466 13.45 -38.21 2.68
CA ALA A 466 12.51 -37.57 1.77
C ALA A 466 13.33 -36.88 0.66
N VAL A 467 13.12 -37.32 -0.57
CA VAL A 467 13.82 -36.83 -1.77
C VAL A 467 12.82 -36.38 -2.83
N ASP A 468 13.33 -35.77 -3.89
CA ASP A 468 12.50 -35.38 -5.04
C ASP A 468 11.74 -36.59 -5.60
N GLY A 469 10.45 -36.40 -5.82
CA GLY A 469 9.61 -37.22 -6.68
C GLY A 469 9.22 -36.46 -7.95
N ASP A 470 8.26 -36.99 -8.69
CA ASP A 470 7.85 -36.38 -9.96
C ASP A 470 7.17 -35.02 -9.76
N ASN A 471 7.55 -34.02 -10.57
CA ASN A 471 6.93 -32.69 -10.62
C ASN A 471 6.87 -31.95 -9.25
N GLY A 472 7.96 -31.98 -8.47
CA GLY A 472 8.05 -31.27 -7.18
C GLY A 472 7.32 -31.94 -6.01
N LYS A 473 6.78 -33.15 -6.21
CA LYS A 473 6.27 -33.99 -5.13
C LYS A 473 7.43 -34.57 -4.31
N VAL A 474 7.15 -34.96 -3.07
CA VAL A 474 8.13 -35.62 -2.20
C VAL A 474 7.91 -37.13 -2.23
N LYS A 475 8.99 -37.89 -2.41
CA LYS A 475 9.03 -39.34 -2.26
C LYS A 475 9.90 -39.70 -1.07
N ILE A 476 9.41 -40.57 -0.19
CA ILE A 476 10.18 -41.05 0.95
C ILE A 476 10.73 -42.45 0.66
N LYS A 477 12.00 -42.68 0.98
CA LYS A 477 12.70 -43.96 0.82
C LYS A 477 13.54 -44.27 2.06
N LEU A 478 13.96 -45.53 2.23
CA LEU A 478 14.87 -45.92 3.29
C LEU A 478 16.26 -45.30 3.07
N ASN A 479 16.81 -44.66 4.10
CA ASN A 479 18.12 -44.02 4.02
C ASN A 479 19.24 -45.02 4.38
N ARG A 480 19.71 -45.76 3.38
CA ARG A 480 20.76 -46.78 3.55
C ARG A 480 22.16 -46.21 3.87
N ASN A 481 22.38 -44.90 3.70
CA ASN A 481 23.71 -44.29 3.84
C ASN A 481 23.99 -43.72 5.24
N ARG A 482 22.99 -43.61 6.12
CA ARG A 482 23.15 -42.98 7.44
C ARG A 482 24.06 -43.76 8.40
N LYS A 483 24.18 -45.08 8.22
CA LYS A 483 25.10 -45.92 9.01
C LYS A 483 26.59 -45.58 8.85
N LYS A 484 27.01 -44.81 7.82
CA LYS A 484 28.44 -44.52 7.59
C LYS A 484 28.98 -43.32 8.39
N ASP A 485 28.11 -42.47 8.92
CA ASP A 485 28.54 -41.27 9.65
C ASP A 485 28.66 -41.49 11.17
N ASP A 486 27.95 -42.48 11.73
CA ASP A 486 28.08 -42.86 13.15
C ASP A 486 29.36 -43.68 13.44
N ASP A 487 29.99 -44.29 12.41
CA ASP A 487 31.26 -45.04 12.52
C ASP A 487 32.51 -44.13 12.43
N LYS A 488 32.35 -42.80 12.51
CA LYS A 488 33.44 -41.81 12.46
C LYS A 488 33.41 -40.78 13.60
N ILE A 489 32.98 -41.18 14.80
CA ILE A 489 33.20 -40.42 16.04
C ILE A 489 34.16 -41.20 16.93
#